data_AF-A0A084ERM6-F1
#
_entry.id   AF-A0A084ERM6-F1
#
_cell.length_a   1.000
_cell.length_b   1.000
_cell.length_c   1.000
_cell.angle_alpha   90.00
_cell.angle_beta   90.00
_cell.angle_gamma   90.00
#
_symmetry.space_group_name_H-M   'P 1'
#
loop_
_entity.id
_entity.type
_entity.pdbx_description
1 polymer ?
#
loop_
_entity_poly.entity_id
_entity_poly.type
_entity_poly.pdbx_seq_one_letter_code
_entity_poly.pdbx_strand_id
1 'polypeptide(L)'
;MKKTISLIFFLLIINSLITLFHLTSVQEFSIFYLNQVDKKSEYHQYNSDKTEITKLGFYKNENTQKITIRPIPYFVKKVPETLPAEIQSLYLAFAHRYERHGEVTGFEKWDTKNIEDMSYAFFENHTVDSDISFWNTDKVTNMKSMFKNAVKFNNNGKSLKNWNTNLVTSMESMFEGAEKFNQNLRSWKVEKVKDNKNFSRGSGFSNDPNKRPDWKTPEVNDPVEKKPKKETQPKEIIHPPLVKPKVNIPWTRIVTPATKYSPTLKPTPDSNKGLEIPKANVTTTNQQSKKLSIPAIVGIVVGSQVALTSLAVGAPYLIKKIKK
;
A
#
# COMPACT_ATOMS: atom_id res chain seq x y z
N MET A 1 -1.46 -47.19 -59.82
CA MET A 1 -0.45 -46.68 -58.86
C MET A 1 -0.57 -45.19 -58.51
N LYS A 2 -0.85 -44.26 -59.44
CA LYS A 2 -0.90 -42.82 -59.11
C LYS A 2 -2.06 -42.38 -58.19
N LYS A 3 -3.24 -43.00 -58.28
CA LYS A 3 -4.41 -42.63 -57.43
C LYS A 3 -4.29 -43.09 -55.97
N THR A 4 -3.60 -44.20 -55.71
CA THR A 4 -3.42 -44.72 -54.33
C THR A 4 -2.37 -43.94 -53.54
N ILE A 5 -1.31 -43.46 -54.21
CA ILE A 5 -0.28 -42.63 -53.57
C ILE A 5 -0.83 -41.25 -53.17
N SER A 6 -1.72 -40.66 -53.99
CA SER A 6 -2.37 -39.38 -53.68
C SER A 6 -3.30 -39.45 -52.46
N LEU A 7 -3.97 -40.58 -52.24
CA LEU A 7 -4.87 -40.77 -51.10
C LEU A 7 -4.08 -40.92 -49.79
N ILE A 8 -2.95 -41.64 -49.82
CA ILE A 8 -2.07 -41.81 -48.65
C ILE A 8 -1.45 -40.47 -48.23
N PHE A 9 -1.04 -39.64 -49.20
CA PHE A 9 -0.50 -38.30 -48.92
C PHE A 9 -1.56 -37.36 -48.31
N PHE A 10 -2.81 -37.45 -48.77
CA PHE A 10 -3.93 -36.67 -48.23
C PHE A 10 -4.29 -37.10 -46.79
N LEU A 11 -4.28 -38.40 -46.50
CA LEU A 11 -4.47 -38.91 -45.13
C LEU A 11 -3.35 -38.52 -44.17
N LEU A 12 -2.09 -38.46 -44.64
CA LEU A 12 -0.96 -38.00 -43.82
C LEU A 12 -1.05 -36.50 -43.50
N ILE A 13 -1.50 -35.68 -44.45
CA ILE A 13 -1.72 -34.24 -44.24
C ILE A 13 -2.89 -34.01 -43.26
N ILE A 14 -3.99 -34.76 -43.37
CA ILE A 14 -5.11 -34.68 -42.44
C ILE A 14 -4.69 -35.10 -41.03
N ASN A 15 -3.96 -36.21 -40.88
CA ASN A 15 -3.44 -36.62 -39.56
C ASN A 15 -2.46 -35.58 -39.00
N SER A 16 -1.63 -34.94 -39.83
CA SER A 16 -0.74 -33.86 -39.40
C SER A 16 -1.50 -32.59 -38.99
N LEU A 17 -2.64 -32.28 -39.61
CA LEU A 17 -3.48 -31.15 -39.21
C LEU A 17 -4.26 -31.46 -37.93
N ILE A 18 -4.73 -32.70 -37.75
CA ILE A 18 -5.43 -33.14 -36.52
C ILE A 18 -4.47 -33.13 -35.33
N THR A 19 -3.22 -33.58 -35.50
CA THR A 19 -2.21 -33.51 -34.44
C THR A 19 -1.79 -32.08 -34.14
N LEU A 20 -1.68 -31.21 -35.14
CA LEU A 20 -1.39 -29.79 -34.94
C LEU A 20 -2.55 -29.08 -34.22
N PHE A 21 -3.80 -29.39 -34.56
CA PHE A 21 -5.00 -28.86 -33.91
C PHE A 21 -5.13 -29.36 -32.46
N HIS A 22 -4.79 -30.63 -32.20
CA HIS A 22 -4.70 -31.15 -30.84
C HIS A 22 -3.54 -30.54 -30.06
N LEU A 23 -2.40 -30.22 -30.69
CA LEU A 23 -1.27 -29.61 -30.02
C LEU A 23 -1.55 -28.15 -29.66
N THR A 24 -2.16 -27.37 -30.55
CA THR A 24 -2.61 -26.00 -30.24
C THR A 24 -3.74 -25.99 -29.23
N SER A 25 -4.71 -26.92 -29.33
CA SER A 25 -5.78 -27.01 -28.34
C SER A 25 -5.25 -27.40 -26.98
N VAL A 26 -4.31 -28.36 -26.88
CA VAL A 26 -3.70 -28.76 -25.60
C VAL A 26 -2.75 -27.68 -25.07
N GLN A 27 -2.10 -26.89 -25.93
CA GLN A 27 -1.28 -25.76 -25.49
C GLN A 27 -2.14 -24.59 -24.99
N GLU A 28 -3.28 -24.31 -25.63
CA GLU A 28 -4.28 -23.36 -25.14
C GLU A 28 -5.00 -23.88 -23.89
N PHE A 29 -5.34 -25.16 -23.82
CA PHE A 29 -5.94 -25.81 -22.65
C PHE A 29 -4.94 -25.87 -21.50
N SER A 30 -3.64 -26.09 -21.75
CA SER A 30 -2.61 -26.07 -20.71
C SER A 30 -2.27 -24.65 -20.26
N ILE A 31 -2.29 -23.64 -21.13
CA ILE A 31 -2.23 -22.23 -20.73
C ILE A 31 -3.48 -21.86 -19.92
N PHE A 32 -4.66 -22.36 -20.29
CA PHE A 32 -5.90 -22.15 -19.55
C PHE A 32 -5.87 -22.85 -18.19
N TYR A 33 -5.42 -24.09 -18.11
CA TYR A 33 -5.30 -24.85 -16.84
C TYR A 33 -4.14 -24.37 -15.95
N LEU A 34 -3.04 -23.88 -16.53
CA LEU A 34 -1.95 -23.24 -15.76
C LEU A 34 -2.35 -21.85 -15.26
N ASN A 35 -3.26 -21.14 -15.95
CA ASN A 35 -3.86 -19.91 -15.45
C ASN A 35 -5.00 -20.14 -14.44
N GLN A 36 -5.48 -21.38 -14.33
CA GLN A 36 -6.46 -21.84 -13.34
C GLN A 36 -5.79 -22.50 -12.13
N VAL A 37 -4.49 -22.28 -11.92
CA VAL A 37 -3.89 -22.49 -10.60
C VAL A 37 -4.59 -21.50 -9.67
N ASP A 38 -5.47 -22.03 -8.80
CA ASP A 38 -6.05 -21.35 -7.65
C ASP A 38 -5.05 -20.34 -7.08
N LYS A 39 -5.20 -19.05 -7.44
CA LYS A 39 -4.27 -17.99 -7.05
C LYS A 39 -4.39 -17.78 -5.54
N LYS A 40 -3.65 -18.58 -4.78
CA LYS A 40 -3.68 -18.74 -3.32
C LYS A 40 -3.06 -17.56 -2.56
N SER A 41 -3.19 -16.35 -3.09
CA SER A 41 -2.52 -15.12 -2.68
C SER A 41 -1.06 -14.98 -3.14
N GLU A 42 -0.69 -13.74 -3.43
CA GLU A 42 0.65 -13.28 -3.77
C GLU A 42 1.03 -12.13 -2.84
N TYR A 43 2.29 -12.05 -2.42
CA TYR A 43 2.80 -10.89 -1.68
C TYR A 43 3.26 -9.79 -2.63
N HIS A 44 3.25 -8.55 -2.14
CA HIS A 44 3.89 -7.44 -2.84
C HIS A 44 5.36 -7.76 -3.08
N GLN A 45 5.85 -7.46 -4.28
CA GLN A 45 7.28 -7.40 -4.56
C GLN A 45 7.73 -5.95 -4.51
N TYR A 46 8.95 -5.73 -4.04
CA TYR A 46 9.47 -4.40 -3.76
C TYR A 46 10.79 -4.15 -4.49
N ASN A 47 11.14 -2.88 -4.65
CA ASN A 47 12.49 -2.47 -4.96
C ASN A 47 13.45 -2.74 -3.76
N SER A 48 14.75 -2.52 -3.95
CA SER A 48 15.79 -2.87 -2.96
C SER A 48 15.63 -2.18 -1.61
N ASP A 49 15.12 -0.94 -1.57
CA ASP A 49 14.93 -0.17 -0.33
C ASP A 49 13.52 -0.30 0.28
N LYS A 50 12.64 -1.08 -0.35
CA LYS A 50 11.24 -1.33 0.05
C LYS A 50 10.32 -0.11 0.00
N THR A 51 10.75 1.00 -0.60
CA THR A 51 9.91 2.22 -0.71
C THR A 51 8.95 2.18 -1.90
N GLU A 52 9.18 1.30 -2.88
CA GLU A 52 8.32 1.11 -4.05
C GLU A 52 7.88 -0.33 -4.17
N ILE A 53 6.59 -0.54 -4.41
CA ILE A 53 6.08 -1.84 -4.84
C ILE A 53 6.27 -1.95 -6.35
N THR A 54 6.97 -2.99 -6.80
CA THR A 54 7.21 -3.29 -8.22
C THR A 54 6.18 -4.25 -8.80
N LYS A 55 5.57 -5.09 -7.96
CA LYS A 55 4.44 -5.95 -8.32
C LYS A 55 3.43 -6.02 -7.17
N LEU A 56 2.17 -5.71 -7.46
CA LEU A 56 1.10 -5.75 -6.48
C LEU A 56 0.74 -7.19 -6.13
N GLY A 57 0.75 -7.49 -4.83
CA GLY A 57 0.23 -8.70 -4.25
C GLY A 57 -1.28 -8.58 -3.97
N PHE A 58 -1.93 -9.73 -3.89
CA PHE A 58 -3.37 -9.85 -3.69
C PHE A 58 -3.68 -11.17 -2.98
N TYR A 59 -4.92 -11.36 -2.56
CA TYR A 59 -5.42 -12.59 -1.96
C TYR A 59 -6.88 -12.80 -2.35
N LYS A 60 -7.36 -14.04 -2.36
CA LYS A 60 -8.79 -14.32 -2.52
C LYS A 60 -9.44 -14.22 -1.15
N ASN A 61 -10.40 -13.31 -0.98
CA ASN A 61 -11.15 -13.19 0.26
C ASN A 61 -12.17 -14.34 0.35
N GLU A 62 -12.12 -15.16 1.39
CA GLU A 62 -12.97 -16.35 1.51
C GLU A 62 -14.46 -16.01 1.67
N ASN A 63 -14.78 -14.87 2.28
CA ASN A 63 -16.17 -14.47 2.52
C ASN A 63 -16.82 -13.90 1.27
N THR A 64 -16.09 -13.06 0.53
CA THR A 64 -16.62 -12.37 -0.66
C THR A 64 -16.30 -13.09 -1.96
N GLN A 65 -15.38 -14.05 -1.94
CA GLN A 65 -14.79 -14.74 -3.09
C GLN A 65 -14.06 -13.82 -4.09
N LYS A 66 -13.92 -12.53 -3.77
CA LYS A 66 -13.24 -11.53 -4.61
C LYS A 66 -11.72 -11.66 -4.49
N ILE A 67 -11.02 -11.38 -5.58
CA ILE A 67 -9.57 -11.16 -5.55
C ILE A 67 -9.33 -9.74 -5.02
N THR A 68 -8.77 -9.64 -3.83
CA THR A 68 -8.55 -8.40 -3.08
C THR A 68 -7.07 -8.05 -3.07
N ILE A 69 -6.75 -6.80 -3.37
CA ILE A 69 -5.38 -6.30 -3.25
C ILE A 69 -4.88 -6.42 -1.81
N ARG A 70 -3.60 -6.75 -1.61
CA ARG A 70 -3.02 -6.69 -0.26
C ARG A 70 -2.88 -5.21 0.15
N PRO A 71 -3.19 -4.86 1.40
CA PRO A 71 -2.97 -3.51 1.91
C PRO A 71 -1.54 -3.03 1.62
N ILE A 72 -1.42 -1.79 1.17
CA ILE A 72 -0.15 -1.15 0.81
C ILE A 72 0.46 -0.60 2.10
N PRO A 73 1.63 -1.11 2.56
CA PRO A 73 2.23 -0.70 3.82
C PRO A 73 2.54 0.80 3.88
N TYR A 74 2.39 1.42 5.05
CA TYR A 74 2.52 2.88 5.23
C TYR A 74 3.87 3.47 4.81
N PHE A 75 4.95 2.67 4.79
CA PHE A 75 6.28 3.12 4.38
C PHE A 75 6.49 3.15 2.85
N VAL A 76 5.57 2.56 2.09
CA VAL A 76 5.60 2.59 0.62
C VAL A 76 5.18 3.96 0.12
N LYS A 77 6.00 4.54 -0.76
CA LYS A 77 5.82 5.86 -1.39
C LYS A 77 5.31 5.76 -2.83
N LYS A 78 5.47 4.61 -3.47
CA LYS A 78 5.04 4.40 -4.85
C LYS A 78 4.56 2.98 -5.10
N VAL A 79 3.48 2.84 -5.86
CA VAL A 79 2.95 1.59 -6.38
C VAL A 79 3.06 1.55 -7.92
N PRO A 80 2.94 0.39 -8.57
CA PRO A 80 2.94 0.33 -10.03
C PRO A 80 1.78 1.13 -10.62
N GLU A 81 2.00 1.77 -11.77
CA GLU A 81 0.98 2.57 -12.47
C GLU A 81 -0.17 1.75 -13.05
N THR A 82 -0.04 0.42 -13.05
CA THR A 82 -1.04 -0.50 -13.57
C THR A 82 -1.58 -1.39 -12.46
N LEU A 83 -2.90 -1.43 -12.33
CA LEU A 83 -3.61 -2.37 -11.48
C LEU A 83 -3.80 -3.70 -12.23
N PRO A 84 -3.41 -4.86 -11.66
CA PRO A 84 -3.70 -6.16 -12.24
C PRO A 84 -5.20 -6.35 -12.48
N ALA A 85 -5.56 -6.77 -13.69
CA ALA A 85 -6.96 -6.85 -14.15
C ALA A 85 -7.81 -7.86 -13.36
N GLU A 86 -7.18 -8.84 -12.71
CA GLU A 86 -7.85 -9.80 -11.84
C GLU A 86 -8.33 -9.20 -10.52
N ILE A 87 -7.83 -8.03 -10.09
CA ILE A 87 -8.24 -7.42 -8.83
C ILE A 87 -9.68 -6.92 -8.95
N GLN A 88 -10.49 -7.32 -7.97
CA GLN A 88 -11.91 -7.00 -7.86
C GLN A 88 -12.23 -6.18 -6.61
N SER A 89 -11.28 -6.06 -5.67
CA SER A 89 -11.50 -5.35 -4.40
C SER A 89 -10.26 -4.56 -4.00
N LEU A 90 -10.48 -3.28 -3.67
CA LEU A 90 -9.51 -2.36 -3.09
C LEU A 90 -9.64 -2.28 -1.56
N TYR A 91 -10.26 -3.29 -0.93
CA TYR A 91 -10.49 -3.32 0.50
C TYR A 91 -9.21 -3.06 1.30
N LEU A 92 -9.21 -1.98 2.08
CA LEU A 92 -8.08 -1.50 2.90
C LEU A 92 -6.79 -1.18 2.12
N ALA A 93 -6.85 -0.99 0.80
CA ALA A 93 -5.66 -0.83 -0.04
C ALA A 93 -4.67 0.23 0.49
N PHE A 94 -5.16 1.41 0.88
CA PHE A 94 -4.35 2.53 1.34
C PHE A 94 -4.78 3.04 2.73
N ALA A 95 -5.32 2.16 3.56
CA ALA A 95 -5.79 2.52 4.89
C ALA A 95 -4.64 2.88 5.86
N HIS A 96 -4.95 3.65 6.90
CA HIS A 96 -4.08 4.00 8.03
C HIS A 96 -2.76 4.66 7.64
N ARG A 97 -2.85 5.77 6.92
CA ARG A 97 -1.70 6.62 6.59
C ARG A 97 -1.83 7.96 7.27
N TYR A 98 -0.81 8.35 8.03
CA TYR A 98 -0.78 9.61 8.76
C TYR A 98 0.27 10.54 8.16
N GLU A 99 0.22 11.83 8.45
CA GLU A 99 1.10 12.85 7.86
C GLU A 99 2.59 12.49 7.92
N ARG A 100 3.03 11.86 9.02
CA ARG A 100 4.41 11.40 9.22
C ARG A 100 4.90 10.33 8.22
N HIS A 101 4.00 9.65 7.50
CA HIS A 101 4.33 8.59 6.56
C HIS A 101 4.58 9.13 5.13
N GLY A 102 4.12 10.36 4.83
CA GLY A 102 4.19 10.93 3.48
C GLY A 102 3.15 10.34 2.51
N GLU A 103 3.13 10.89 1.30
CA GLU A 103 2.20 10.51 0.24
C GLU A 103 2.63 9.22 -0.47
N VAL A 104 1.65 8.48 -0.99
CA VAL A 104 1.86 7.35 -1.90
C VAL A 104 1.35 7.74 -3.28
N THR A 105 2.09 7.37 -4.33
CA THR A 105 1.78 7.71 -5.73
C THR A 105 1.72 6.46 -6.61
N GLY A 106 1.20 6.60 -7.82
CA GLY A 106 1.15 5.56 -8.85
C GLY A 106 -0.22 4.89 -9.00
N PHE A 107 -1.20 5.21 -8.15
CA PHE A 107 -2.56 4.64 -8.25
C PHE A 107 -3.57 5.54 -8.98
N GLU A 108 -3.19 6.77 -9.29
CA GLU A 108 -4.09 7.83 -9.77
C GLU A 108 -4.77 7.45 -11.08
N LYS A 109 -4.06 6.70 -11.93
CA LYS A 109 -4.51 6.29 -13.27
C LYS A 109 -4.84 4.80 -13.39
N TRP A 110 -5.04 4.10 -12.28
CA TRP A 110 -5.44 2.69 -12.32
C TRP A 110 -6.74 2.48 -13.10
N ASP A 111 -6.77 1.46 -13.97
CA ASP A 111 -8.00 0.97 -14.58
C ASP A 111 -8.80 0.17 -13.55
N THR A 112 -9.81 0.81 -12.96
CA THR A 112 -10.65 0.21 -11.91
C THR A 112 -11.93 -0.45 -12.44
N LYS A 113 -12.07 -0.70 -13.76
CA LYS A 113 -13.31 -1.24 -14.35
C LYS A 113 -13.77 -2.61 -13.82
N ASN A 114 -12.87 -3.34 -13.18
CA ASN A 114 -13.17 -4.65 -12.57
C ASN A 114 -13.39 -4.57 -11.06
N ILE A 115 -13.24 -3.40 -10.46
CA ILE A 115 -13.42 -3.22 -9.02
C ILE A 115 -14.91 -3.22 -8.67
N GLU A 116 -15.27 -4.13 -7.78
CA GLU A 116 -16.61 -4.29 -7.25
C GLU A 116 -16.74 -3.80 -5.80
N ASP A 117 -15.62 -3.65 -5.10
CA ASP A 117 -15.55 -3.27 -3.69
C ASP A 117 -14.42 -2.27 -3.45
N MET A 118 -14.80 -1.06 -3.04
CA MET A 118 -13.88 0.03 -2.67
C MET A 118 -13.96 0.35 -1.17
N SER A 119 -14.62 -0.52 -0.38
CA SER A 119 -14.79 -0.25 1.05
C SER A 119 -13.44 -0.11 1.75
N TYR A 120 -13.34 0.91 2.61
CA TYR A 120 -12.15 1.23 3.38
C TYR A 120 -10.85 1.50 2.59
N ALA A 121 -10.92 1.70 1.26
CA ALA A 121 -9.72 1.84 0.43
C ALA A 121 -8.77 2.96 0.93
N PHE A 122 -9.29 4.06 1.46
CA PHE A 122 -8.54 5.18 2.04
C PHE A 122 -8.95 5.48 3.50
N PHE A 123 -9.40 4.46 4.22
CA PHE A 123 -9.80 4.58 5.62
C PHE A 123 -8.66 5.11 6.49
N GLU A 124 -8.87 6.20 7.23
CA GLU A 124 -7.85 6.89 8.04
C GLU A 124 -6.58 7.25 7.24
N ASN A 125 -6.74 7.65 5.98
CA ASN A 125 -5.64 8.14 5.16
C ASN A 125 -5.59 9.68 5.17
N HIS A 126 -4.76 10.23 6.03
CA HIS A 126 -4.55 11.68 6.21
C HIS A 126 -3.59 12.28 5.18
N THR A 127 -3.14 11.50 4.20
CA THR A 127 -2.14 11.91 3.19
C THR A 127 -2.70 11.99 1.78
N VAL A 128 -3.83 11.32 1.50
CA VAL A 128 -4.39 11.28 0.14
C VAL A 128 -5.13 12.57 -0.21
N ASP A 129 -4.78 13.15 -1.36
CA ASP A 129 -5.58 14.16 -2.06
C ASP A 129 -5.42 14.02 -3.59
N SER A 130 -5.06 12.83 -4.09
CA SER A 130 -4.79 12.62 -5.51
C SER A 130 -6.08 12.66 -6.36
N ASP A 131 -5.95 13.06 -7.63
CA ASP A 131 -7.04 13.02 -8.61
C ASP A 131 -7.36 11.57 -9.03
N ILE A 132 -8.48 11.06 -8.54
CA ILE A 132 -9.07 9.76 -8.89
C ILE A 132 -10.41 9.93 -9.65
N SER A 133 -10.63 11.09 -10.28
CA SER A 133 -11.86 11.33 -11.06
C SER A 133 -11.99 10.42 -12.29
N PHE A 134 -10.90 9.81 -12.73
CA PHE A 134 -10.85 8.87 -13.86
C PHE A 134 -11.16 7.42 -13.48
N TRP A 135 -11.25 7.10 -12.19
CA TRP A 135 -11.59 5.74 -11.75
C TRP A 135 -12.99 5.37 -12.25
N ASN A 136 -13.08 4.21 -12.91
CA ASN A 136 -14.35 3.61 -13.29
C ASN A 136 -15.00 2.96 -12.05
N THR A 137 -16.24 3.35 -11.75
CA THR A 137 -17.02 2.83 -10.62
C THR A 137 -18.25 2.02 -11.05
N ASP A 138 -18.37 1.67 -12.34
CA ASP A 138 -19.58 1.07 -12.93
C ASP A 138 -19.97 -0.27 -12.30
N LYS A 139 -18.99 -1.02 -11.78
CA LYS A 139 -19.19 -2.31 -11.11
C LYS A 139 -19.18 -2.23 -9.58
N VAL A 140 -18.91 -1.06 -9.01
CA VAL A 140 -18.74 -0.93 -7.56
C VAL A 140 -20.08 -1.09 -6.85
N THR A 141 -20.10 -1.99 -5.88
CA THR A 141 -21.28 -2.33 -5.07
C THR A 141 -21.16 -1.88 -3.62
N ASN A 142 -19.93 -1.63 -3.15
CA ASN A 142 -19.65 -1.23 -1.78
C ASN A 142 -18.60 -0.12 -1.73
N MET A 143 -18.94 1.02 -1.09
CA MET A 143 -18.07 2.17 -0.86
C MET A 143 -17.97 2.52 0.64
N LYS A 144 -18.37 1.60 1.53
CA LYS A 144 -18.37 1.79 2.98
C LYS A 144 -17.03 2.33 3.48
N SER A 145 -17.08 3.44 4.22
CA SER A 145 -15.92 4.05 4.89
C SER A 145 -14.71 4.32 3.99
N MET A 146 -14.90 4.44 2.67
CA MET A 146 -13.80 4.57 1.71
C MET A 146 -12.87 5.74 2.05
N PHE A 147 -13.41 6.88 2.49
CA PHE A 147 -12.65 8.09 2.87
C PHE A 147 -12.91 8.50 4.33
N LYS A 148 -13.36 7.57 5.18
CA LYS A 148 -13.58 7.88 6.59
C LYS A 148 -12.26 8.34 7.22
N ASN A 149 -12.26 9.49 7.87
CA ASN A 149 -11.11 10.20 8.44
C ASN A 149 -10.00 10.50 7.41
N ALA A 150 -10.29 10.58 6.11
CA ALA A 150 -9.33 11.05 5.12
C ALA A 150 -9.27 12.59 5.13
N VAL A 151 -8.68 13.15 6.20
CA VAL A 151 -8.85 14.57 6.56
C VAL A 151 -8.43 15.57 5.47
N LYS A 152 -7.45 15.22 4.62
CA LYS A 152 -6.97 16.08 3.51
C LYS A 152 -7.72 15.87 2.20
N PHE A 153 -8.47 14.77 2.07
CA PHE A 153 -9.03 14.37 0.79
C PHE A 153 -10.08 15.37 0.30
N ASN A 154 -9.84 15.96 -0.86
CA ASN A 154 -10.83 16.69 -1.65
C ASN A 154 -10.63 16.41 -3.16
N ASN A 155 -10.04 15.26 -3.48
CA ASN A 155 -9.73 14.78 -4.83
C ASN A 155 -8.94 15.80 -5.68
N ASN A 156 -7.96 16.48 -5.10
CA ASN A 156 -7.19 17.55 -5.75
C ASN A 156 -8.09 18.66 -6.37
N GLY A 157 -9.25 18.90 -5.76
CA GLY A 157 -10.26 19.82 -6.29
C GLY A 157 -10.97 19.36 -7.58
N LYS A 158 -10.70 18.15 -8.06
CA LYS A 158 -11.36 17.56 -9.24
C LYS A 158 -12.69 16.94 -8.84
N SER A 159 -13.70 17.13 -9.68
CA SER A 159 -15.06 16.70 -9.37
C SER A 159 -15.22 15.17 -9.47
N LEU A 160 -15.87 14.57 -8.47
CA LEU A 160 -16.30 13.16 -8.49
C LEU A 160 -17.71 12.96 -9.10
N LYS A 161 -18.28 13.99 -9.76
CA LYS A 161 -19.64 13.93 -10.32
C LYS A 161 -19.87 12.81 -11.35
N ASN A 162 -18.78 12.36 -12.00
CA ASN A 162 -18.81 11.37 -13.08
C ASN A 162 -18.77 9.93 -12.57
N TRP A 163 -18.57 9.70 -11.27
CA TRP A 163 -18.67 8.36 -10.71
C TRP A 163 -20.10 7.83 -10.86
N ASN A 164 -20.19 6.63 -11.43
CA ASN A 164 -21.41 5.87 -11.52
C ASN A 164 -21.63 5.11 -10.20
N THR A 165 -22.70 5.44 -9.48
CA THR A 165 -23.03 4.83 -8.18
C THR A 165 -24.29 3.96 -8.23
N ASN A 166 -24.82 3.66 -9.41
CA ASN A 166 -26.13 3.03 -9.61
C ASN A 166 -26.22 1.61 -9.02
N LEU A 167 -25.07 0.96 -8.79
CA LEU A 167 -24.95 -0.38 -8.21
C LEU A 167 -24.56 -0.36 -6.73
N VAL A 168 -24.20 0.79 -6.17
CA VAL A 168 -23.71 0.89 -4.80
C VAL A 168 -24.85 0.62 -3.82
N THR A 169 -24.59 -0.25 -2.84
CA THR A 169 -25.56 -0.68 -1.83
C THR A 169 -25.24 -0.14 -0.43
N SER A 170 -23.99 0.20 -0.16
CA SER A 170 -23.55 0.82 1.10
C SER A 170 -22.57 1.95 0.83
N MET A 171 -22.87 3.10 1.44
CA MET A 171 -22.01 4.28 1.54
C MET A 171 -21.84 4.68 3.03
N GLU A 172 -22.06 3.73 3.95
CA GLU A 172 -21.94 3.95 5.39
C GLU A 172 -20.60 4.60 5.73
N SER A 173 -20.66 5.74 6.41
CA SER A 173 -19.51 6.54 6.83
C SER A 173 -18.52 6.91 5.71
N MET A 174 -18.93 6.93 4.43
CA MET A 174 -17.99 7.08 3.31
C MET A 174 -17.08 8.31 3.44
N PHE A 175 -17.59 9.45 3.90
CA PHE A 175 -16.85 10.70 4.13
C PHE A 175 -16.88 11.13 5.59
N GLU A 176 -17.18 10.22 6.53
CA GLU A 176 -17.19 10.55 7.96
C GLU A 176 -15.81 11.09 8.38
N GLY A 177 -15.73 12.33 8.88
CA GLY A 177 -14.46 12.96 9.26
C GLY A 177 -13.52 13.34 8.10
N ALA A 178 -13.98 13.32 6.85
CA ALA A 178 -13.23 13.83 5.71
C ALA A 178 -13.30 15.38 5.67
N GLU A 179 -12.57 16.03 6.58
CA GLU A 179 -12.74 17.46 6.91
C GLU A 179 -12.64 18.40 5.70
N LYS A 180 -11.72 18.14 4.76
CA LYS A 180 -11.54 18.97 3.55
C LYS A 180 -12.51 18.66 2.42
N PHE A 181 -13.19 17.52 2.46
CA PHE A 181 -14.07 17.10 1.38
C PHE A 181 -15.34 17.97 1.35
N ASN A 182 -15.54 18.75 0.28
CA ASN A 182 -16.65 19.69 0.16
C ASN A 182 -17.26 19.73 -1.25
N GLN A 183 -17.26 18.59 -1.94
CA GLN A 183 -17.78 18.49 -3.29
C GLN A 183 -19.30 18.35 -3.33
N ASN A 184 -19.91 18.76 -4.45
CA ASN A 184 -21.32 18.52 -4.72
C ASN A 184 -21.51 17.12 -5.34
N LEU A 185 -22.24 16.26 -4.65
CA LEU A 185 -22.52 14.87 -5.02
C LEU A 185 -23.99 14.63 -5.40
N ARG A 186 -24.78 15.69 -5.60
CA ARG A 186 -26.22 15.57 -5.86
C ARG A 186 -26.55 14.81 -7.16
N SER A 187 -25.59 14.68 -8.08
CA SER A 187 -25.74 13.92 -9.33
C SER A 187 -25.58 12.40 -9.17
N TRP A 188 -25.14 11.91 -8.00
CA TRP A 188 -24.97 10.48 -7.76
C TRP A 188 -26.32 9.78 -7.67
N LYS A 189 -26.43 8.67 -8.38
CA LYS A 189 -27.63 7.81 -8.39
C LYS A 189 -27.53 6.81 -7.24
N VAL A 190 -28.44 6.90 -6.28
CA VAL A 190 -28.35 6.20 -4.99
C VAL A 190 -29.59 5.32 -4.70
N GLU A 191 -30.32 4.92 -5.74
CA GLU A 191 -31.58 4.18 -5.62
C GLU A 191 -31.40 2.81 -4.97
N LYS A 192 -30.20 2.23 -5.06
CA LYS A 192 -29.84 0.94 -4.44
C LYS A 192 -29.16 1.05 -3.08
N VAL A 193 -28.83 2.26 -2.63
CA VAL A 193 -28.16 2.45 -1.34
C VAL A 193 -29.14 2.11 -0.22
N LYS A 194 -28.77 1.13 0.59
CA LYS A 194 -29.53 0.69 1.77
C LYS A 194 -28.99 1.28 3.06
N ASP A 195 -27.70 1.62 3.08
CA ASP A 195 -27.01 2.19 4.24
C ASP A 195 -26.18 3.41 3.84
N ASN A 196 -26.60 4.57 4.34
CA ASN A 196 -25.94 5.86 4.22
C ASN A 196 -25.66 6.49 5.60
N LYS A 197 -25.66 5.67 6.67
CA LYS A 197 -25.45 6.14 8.03
C LYS A 197 -24.09 6.85 8.15
N ASN A 198 -24.04 7.98 8.87
CA ASN A 198 -22.85 8.82 9.04
C ASN A 198 -22.15 9.29 7.75
N PHE A 199 -22.80 9.21 6.58
CA PHE A 199 -22.16 9.42 5.27
C PHE A 199 -21.30 10.69 5.19
N SER A 200 -21.82 11.82 5.68
CA SER A 200 -21.19 13.14 5.61
C SER A 200 -20.74 13.68 6.96
N ARG A 201 -20.98 12.97 8.08
CA ARG A 201 -20.71 13.47 9.44
C ARG A 201 -19.29 13.98 9.59
N GLY A 202 -19.11 15.24 9.98
CA GLY A 202 -17.78 15.83 10.20
C GLY A 202 -16.97 16.13 8.92
N SER A 203 -17.53 15.91 7.74
CA SER A 203 -16.92 16.34 6.47
C SER A 203 -17.12 17.85 6.21
N GLY A 204 -16.42 18.38 5.22
CA GLY A 204 -16.53 19.79 4.80
C GLY A 204 -17.90 20.18 4.21
N PHE A 205 -18.73 19.21 3.83
CA PHE A 205 -20.12 19.41 3.38
C PHE A 205 -21.16 18.90 4.37
N SER A 206 -20.76 18.55 5.60
CA SER A 206 -21.65 18.03 6.65
C SER A 206 -22.82 18.95 7.00
N ASN A 207 -22.69 20.27 6.81
CA ASN A 207 -23.75 21.24 7.08
C ASN A 207 -24.48 21.71 5.81
N ASP A 208 -24.19 21.12 4.65
CA ASP A 208 -24.80 21.48 3.36
C ASP A 208 -25.57 20.29 2.76
N PRO A 209 -26.86 20.12 3.10
CA PRO A 209 -27.65 18.99 2.60
C PRO A 209 -27.84 19.02 1.07
N ASN A 210 -27.70 20.18 0.42
CA ASN A 210 -27.87 20.31 -1.03
C ASN A 210 -26.68 19.74 -1.81
N LYS A 211 -25.56 19.46 -1.16
CA LYS A 211 -24.40 18.78 -1.75
C LYS A 211 -24.44 17.27 -1.58
N ARG A 212 -25.33 16.75 -0.73
CA ARG A 212 -25.49 15.30 -0.52
C ARG A 212 -26.24 14.66 -1.70
N PRO A 213 -26.02 13.36 -1.96
CA PRO A 213 -26.89 12.61 -2.87
C PRO A 213 -28.35 12.70 -2.46
N ASP A 214 -29.26 12.55 -3.43
CA ASP A 214 -30.70 12.59 -3.17
C ASP A 214 -31.16 11.25 -2.56
N TRP A 215 -31.01 11.13 -1.24
CA TRP A 215 -31.24 9.89 -0.54
C TRP A 215 -32.72 9.50 -0.51
N LYS A 216 -33.02 8.23 -0.80
CA LYS A 216 -34.35 7.65 -0.54
C LYS A 216 -34.68 7.61 0.95
N THR A 217 -33.69 7.31 1.78
CA THR A 217 -33.79 7.31 3.25
C THR A 217 -32.85 8.39 3.81
N PRO A 218 -33.33 9.30 4.66
CA PRO A 218 -32.47 10.34 5.23
C PRO A 218 -31.22 9.75 5.88
N GLU A 219 -30.10 10.45 5.72
CA GLU A 219 -28.86 10.13 6.45
C GLU A 219 -29.11 10.24 7.95
N VAL A 220 -28.80 9.17 8.70
CA VAL A 220 -28.85 9.15 10.16
C VAL A 220 -27.43 9.14 10.70
N ASN A 221 -27.14 10.06 11.61
CA ASN A 221 -25.86 10.13 12.30
C ASN A 221 -25.95 9.45 13.66
N ASP A 222 -24.91 8.71 14.03
CA ASP A 222 -24.77 8.21 15.40
C ASP A 222 -24.78 9.40 16.38
N PRO A 223 -25.33 9.21 17.59
CA PRO A 223 -25.29 10.24 18.61
C PRO A 223 -23.86 10.71 18.85
N VAL A 224 -23.70 12.00 19.07
CA VAL A 224 -22.42 12.54 19.55
C VAL A 224 -22.30 12.09 21.01
N GLU A 225 -21.54 11.04 21.26
CA GLU A 225 -21.06 10.75 22.60
C GLU A 225 -20.19 11.94 23.03
N LYS A 226 -20.78 12.87 23.78
CA LYS A 226 -20.02 13.87 24.52
C LYS A 226 -19.19 13.09 25.52
N LYS A 227 -17.93 12.80 25.20
CA LYS A 227 -16.95 12.41 26.22
C LYS A 227 -17.12 13.40 27.38
N PRO A 228 -17.29 12.95 28.63
CA PRO A 228 -17.39 13.88 29.75
C PRO A 228 -16.19 14.81 29.63
N LYS A 229 -16.45 16.13 29.57
CA LYS A 229 -15.38 17.13 29.57
C LYS A 229 -14.47 16.72 30.72
N LYS A 230 -13.24 16.30 30.43
CA LYS A 230 -12.19 16.33 31.44
C LYS A 230 -12.16 17.79 31.87
N GLU A 231 -12.62 18.06 33.09
CA GLU A 231 -12.48 19.37 33.70
C GLU A 231 -10.98 19.68 33.69
N THR A 232 -10.54 20.45 32.70
CA THR A 232 -9.24 21.11 32.71
C THR A 232 -9.35 22.33 33.61
N GLN A 233 -9.70 22.09 34.88
CA GLN A 233 -9.13 22.89 35.94
C GLN A 233 -7.93 22.08 36.43
N PRO A 234 -6.69 22.59 36.33
CA PRO A 234 -5.58 21.96 37.03
C PRO A 234 -5.99 21.95 38.51
N LYS A 235 -6.24 20.76 39.08
CA LYS A 235 -6.11 20.64 40.53
C LYS A 235 -4.65 20.96 40.79
N GLU A 236 -4.40 22.15 41.35
CA GLU A 236 -3.11 22.52 41.90
C GLU A 236 -2.82 21.50 43.00
N ILE A 237 -2.09 20.44 42.65
CA ILE A 237 -1.53 19.53 43.64
C ILE A 237 -0.37 20.32 44.24
N ILE A 238 -0.66 21.06 45.31
CA ILE A 238 0.37 21.63 46.17
C ILE A 238 1.10 20.43 46.77
N HIS A 239 2.24 20.06 46.18
CA HIS A 239 3.16 19.16 46.83
C HIS A 239 3.71 19.90 48.06
N PRO A 240 3.52 19.40 49.30
CA PRO A 240 4.21 19.97 50.44
C PRO A 240 5.72 19.95 50.15
N PRO A 241 6.47 21.00 50.55
CA PRO A 241 7.91 21.03 50.34
C PRO A 241 8.53 19.74 50.90
N LEU A 242 9.34 19.07 50.09
CA LEU A 242 10.15 17.95 50.56
C LEU A 242 10.94 18.40 51.79
N VAL A 243 10.66 17.78 52.93
CA VAL A 243 11.47 17.95 54.14
C VAL A 243 12.86 17.45 53.81
N LYS A 244 13.81 18.36 53.57
CA LYS A 244 15.21 18.00 53.35
C LYS A 244 15.69 17.26 54.61
N PRO A 245 16.13 16.00 54.52
CA PRO A 245 16.70 15.32 55.68
C PRO A 245 17.93 16.10 56.14
N LYS A 246 18.00 16.41 57.44
CA LYS A 246 19.23 16.90 58.08
C LYS A 246 20.25 15.76 58.05
N VAL A 247 21.09 15.73 57.04
CA VAL A 247 22.25 14.84 57.01
C VAL A 247 23.31 15.45 57.92
N ASN A 248 23.54 14.83 59.08
CA ASN A 248 24.67 15.18 59.95
C ASN A 248 25.88 14.36 59.50
N ILE A 249 26.76 14.97 58.70
CA ILE A 249 27.97 14.33 58.20
C ILE A 249 29.06 14.50 59.28
N PRO A 250 29.58 13.43 59.90
CA PRO A 250 30.72 13.55 60.80
C PRO A 250 31.95 13.99 60.01
N TRP A 251 32.65 15.01 60.50
CA TRP A 251 33.85 15.55 59.87
C TRP A 251 34.97 14.50 59.88
N THR A 252 35.19 13.82 58.75
CA THR A 252 36.46 13.16 58.47
C THR A 252 37.38 14.14 57.76
N ARG A 253 38.59 14.32 58.30
CA ARG A 253 39.58 15.26 57.79
C ARG A 253 40.18 14.73 56.48
N ILE A 254 39.60 15.10 55.35
CA ILE A 254 40.17 14.86 54.03
C ILE A 254 41.18 15.98 53.77
N VAL A 255 42.48 15.67 53.79
CA VAL A 255 43.54 16.59 53.37
C VAL A 255 43.85 16.29 51.91
N THR A 256 43.54 17.22 51.01
CA THR A 256 44.12 17.27 49.65
C THR A 256 44.15 18.72 49.13
N PRO A 257 45.13 19.06 48.28
CA PRO A 257 45.63 20.43 48.12
C PRO A 257 44.78 21.30 47.18
N ALA A 258 44.81 22.60 47.46
CA ALA A 258 44.01 23.63 46.81
C ALA A 258 44.44 23.88 45.35
N THR A 259 43.47 23.87 44.43
CA THR A 259 43.52 24.68 43.20
C THR A 259 42.15 25.29 42.94
N LYS A 260 42.10 26.62 42.89
CA LYS A 260 40.91 27.45 42.69
C LYS A 260 40.50 27.42 41.22
N TYR A 261 39.23 27.12 40.93
CA TYR A 261 38.55 27.63 39.74
C TYR A 261 37.04 27.72 40.00
N SER A 262 36.44 28.90 39.78
CA SER A 262 35.00 29.14 39.79
C SER A 262 34.54 29.44 38.37
N PRO A 263 33.54 28.76 37.80
CA PRO A 263 32.90 29.20 36.58
C PRO A 263 31.64 30.01 36.89
N THR A 264 31.62 31.24 36.36
CA THR A 264 30.48 32.14 36.32
C THR A 264 29.41 31.60 35.35
N LEU A 265 28.15 31.55 35.79
CA LEU A 265 26.99 31.16 34.97
C LEU A 265 26.73 32.21 33.87
N LYS A 266 26.65 31.78 32.60
CA LYS A 266 26.15 32.59 31.48
C LYS A 266 24.66 32.30 31.23
N PRO A 267 23.84 33.30 30.86
CA PRO A 267 22.42 33.10 30.53
C PRO A 267 22.23 32.45 29.15
N THR A 268 21.11 31.74 29.02
CA THR A 268 20.66 30.96 27.85
C THR A 268 20.41 31.81 26.60
N PRO A 269 20.73 31.32 25.37
CA PRO A 269 20.42 32.04 24.13
C PRO A 269 18.97 31.89 23.66
N ASP A 270 18.49 32.99 23.08
CA ASP A 270 17.17 33.27 22.50
C ASP A 270 16.86 32.45 21.23
N SER A 271 15.60 32.06 21.06
CA SER A 271 15.08 31.20 19.99
C SER A 271 14.65 32.03 18.79
N ASN A 272 15.59 32.56 17.99
CA ASN A 272 15.33 33.04 16.62
C ASN A 272 16.66 33.36 15.89
N LYS A 273 17.37 32.31 15.45
CA LYS A 273 18.38 32.42 14.40
C LYS A 273 18.54 31.06 13.72
N GLY A 274 18.68 31.09 12.39
CA GLY A 274 18.59 29.92 11.51
C GLY A 274 19.47 28.74 11.93
N LEU A 275 18.93 27.54 11.73
CA LEU A 275 19.62 26.27 11.89
C LEU A 275 20.70 26.12 10.80
N GLU A 276 21.92 26.57 11.10
CA GLU A 276 23.11 26.03 10.44
C GLU A 276 23.47 24.70 11.12
N ILE A 277 23.41 23.61 10.35
CA ILE A 277 23.79 22.26 10.78
C ILE A 277 25.32 22.20 10.87
N PRO A 278 25.94 21.99 12.04
CA PRO A 278 27.37 21.70 12.11
C PRO A 278 27.60 20.28 11.60
N LYS A 279 28.51 20.14 10.62
CA LYS A 279 29.01 18.85 10.13
C LYS A 279 29.51 18.01 11.30
N ALA A 280 28.89 16.85 11.52
CA ALA A 280 29.43 15.84 12.41
C ALA A 280 30.71 15.27 11.78
N ASN A 281 31.85 15.46 12.45
CA ASN A 281 33.05 14.70 12.20
C ASN A 281 32.78 13.23 12.58
N VAL A 282 32.72 12.38 11.57
CA VAL A 282 32.67 10.93 11.72
C VAL A 282 34.05 10.47 12.19
N THR A 283 34.12 9.95 13.41
CA THR A 283 35.24 9.14 13.85
C THR A 283 35.22 7.82 13.06
N THR A 284 36.15 7.69 12.11
CA THR A 284 36.34 6.48 11.30
C THR A 284 36.76 5.32 12.20
N THR A 285 35.82 4.46 12.56
CA THR A 285 36.15 3.09 12.99
C THR A 285 36.60 2.34 11.75
N ASN A 286 37.92 2.10 11.62
CA ASN A 286 38.48 1.24 10.58
C ASN A 286 37.94 -0.18 10.73
N GLN A 287 36.87 -0.52 10.01
CA GLN A 287 36.57 -1.90 9.66
C GLN A 287 37.51 -2.31 8.52
N GLN A 288 38.45 -3.18 8.88
CA GLN A 288 39.38 -3.82 7.98
C GLN A 288 38.60 -4.63 6.93
N SER A 289 38.57 -4.15 5.68
CA SER A 289 38.04 -4.93 4.56
C SER A 289 38.88 -6.19 4.39
N LYS A 290 38.31 -7.36 4.67
CA LYS A 290 38.96 -8.63 4.38
C LYS A 290 39.03 -8.77 2.85
N LYS A 291 40.16 -8.41 2.25
CA LYS A 291 40.45 -8.69 0.83
C LYS A 291 40.31 -10.19 0.62
N LEU A 292 39.36 -10.59 -0.23
CA LEU A 292 39.26 -11.97 -0.71
C LEU A 292 40.56 -12.30 -1.44
N SER A 293 41.24 -13.37 -1.02
CA SER A 293 42.49 -13.78 -1.65
C SER A 293 42.23 -14.20 -3.10
N ILE A 294 43.17 -13.91 -4.00
CA ILE A 294 43.10 -14.23 -5.43
C ILE A 294 42.69 -15.70 -5.72
N PRO A 295 43.02 -16.72 -4.90
CA PRO A 295 42.48 -18.08 -5.07
C PRO A 295 40.94 -18.19 -4.98
N ALA A 296 40.26 -17.33 -4.21
CA ALA A 296 38.82 -17.40 -4.02
C ALA A 296 38.02 -16.87 -5.22
N ILE A 297 38.61 -15.97 -6.02
CA ILE A 297 38.01 -15.42 -7.25
C ILE A 297 38.12 -16.44 -8.39
N VAL A 298 39.23 -17.20 -8.47
CA VAL A 298 39.42 -18.24 -9.48
C VAL A 298 38.42 -19.38 -9.30
N GLY A 299 38.06 -19.76 -8.07
CA GLY A 299 37.06 -20.80 -7.82
C GLY A 299 35.64 -20.47 -8.31
N ILE A 300 35.20 -19.21 -8.19
CA ILE A 300 33.86 -18.77 -8.61
C ILE A 300 33.77 -18.62 -10.15
N VAL A 301 34.84 -18.15 -10.78
CA VAL A 301 34.91 -18.00 -12.25
C VAL A 301 35.02 -19.36 -12.95
N VAL A 302 35.82 -20.29 -12.43
CA VAL A 302 35.97 -21.63 -13.02
C VAL A 302 34.71 -22.47 -12.81
N GLY A 303 34.02 -22.35 -11.68
CA GLY A 303 32.76 -23.06 -11.42
C GLY A 303 31.61 -22.62 -12.34
N SER A 304 31.55 -21.34 -12.71
CA SER A 304 30.50 -20.80 -13.60
C SER A 304 30.70 -21.23 -15.06
N GLN A 305 31.95 -21.38 -15.52
CA GLN A 305 32.23 -21.79 -16.89
C GLN A 305 31.95 -23.27 -17.16
N VAL A 306 32.20 -24.15 -16.17
CA VAL A 306 31.97 -25.61 -16.30
C VAL A 306 30.47 -25.95 -16.37
N ALA A 307 29.64 -25.21 -15.63
CA ALA A 307 28.17 -25.35 -15.68
C ALA A 307 27.58 -24.92 -17.03
N LEU A 308 28.12 -23.85 -17.63
CA LEU A 308 27.69 -23.36 -18.95
C LEU A 308 28.10 -24.30 -20.09
N THR A 309 29.28 -24.91 -20.03
CA THR A 309 29.71 -25.88 -21.05
C THR A 309 28.97 -27.21 -20.99
N SER A 310 28.55 -27.65 -19.79
CA SER A 310 27.78 -28.90 -19.65
C SER A 310 26.32 -28.75 -20.11
N LEU A 311 25.73 -27.55 -20.00
CA LEU A 311 24.43 -27.21 -20.59
C LEU A 311 24.47 -27.09 -22.12
N ALA A 312 25.53 -26.47 -22.67
CA ALA A 312 25.66 -26.25 -24.12
C ALA A 312 25.90 -27.55 -24.91
N VAL A 313 26.56 -28.56 -24.32
CA VAL A 313 26.84 -29.85 -25.00
C VAL A 313 25.80 -30.92 -24.66
N GLY A 314 25.19 -30.87 -23.47
CA GLY A 314 24.19 -31.86 -23.04
C GLY A 314 22.84 -31.74 -23.75
N ALA A 315 22.35 -30.52 -23.97
CA ALA A 315 21.03 -30.30 -24.58
C ALA A 315 20.96 -30.80 -26.05
N PRO A 316 21.95 -30.55 -26.93
CA PRO A 316 21.91 -31.06 -28.30
C PRO A 316 22.02 -32.59 -28.39
N TYR A 317 22.76 -33.24 -27.48
CA TYR A 317 22.93 -34.70 -27.47
C TYR A 317 21.63 -35.43 -27.07
N LEU A 318 20.91 -34.92 -26.06
CA LEU A 318 19.60 -35.43 -25.66
C LEU A 318 18.56 -35.25 -26.78
N ILE A 319 18.55 -34.10 -27.46
CA ILE A 319 17.66 -33.83 -28.59
C ILE A 319 17.92 -34.78 -29.77
N LYS A 320 19.19 -35.15 -30.02
CA LYS A 320 19.55 -36.09 -31.09
C LYS A 320 19.20 -37.54 -30.74
N LYS A 321 19.22 -37.92 -29.46
CA LYS A 321 18.85 -39.27 -28.99
C LYS A 321 17.35 -39.53 -28.96
N ILE A 322 16.53 -38.48 -28.79
CA ILE A 322 15.06 -38.56 -28.83
C ILE A 322 14.51 -38.61 -30.27
N LYS A 323 15.32 -38.19 -31.26
CA LYS A 323 14.97 -38.19 -32.69
C LYS A 323 15.31 -39.49 -33.45
N LYS A 324 15.78 -40.53 -32.78
CA LYS A 324 16.13 -41.82 -33.37
C LYS A 324 15.22 -42.92 -32.83
#